data_AF-A0A0U5BCX2-F1
#
_entry.id   AF-A0A0U5BCX2-F1
#
_cell.length_a   1.000
_cell.length_b   1.000
_cell.length_c   1.000
_cell.angle_alpha   90.00
_cell.angle_beta   90.00
_cell.angle_gamma   90.00
#
_symmetry.space_group_name_H-M   'P 1'
#
loop_
_entity.id
_entity.type
_entity.pdbx_description
1 polymer ?
#
loop_
_entity_poly.entity_id
_entity_poly.type
_entity_poly.pdbx_seq_one_letter_code
_entity_poly.pdbx_strand_id
1 'polypeptide(L)'
;MTLTQSDRAHGVIQDVYADWGQLPPDTAALQTAGTALYNLSYAWTTTIQNQTADQLAAEAAVYQPIAGTASYGQIIEIFPCPLIRPRPCSQVL
;
A
#
# COMPACT_ATOMS: atom_id res chain seq x y z
N MET A 1 15.94 -0.42 6.01
CA MET A 1 16.40 -1.65 5.32
C MET A 1 16.18 -1.43 3.84
N THR A 2 17.22 -1.53 3.01
CA THR A 2 17.10 -1.36 1.56
C THR A 2 17.01 -2.75 0.94
N LEU A 3 15.89 -3.04 0.27
CA LEU A 3 15.69 -4.33 -0.40
C LEU A 3 16.26 -4.24 -1.81
N THR A 4 17.22 -5.13 -2.11
CA THR A 4 17.77 -5.24 -3.46
C THR A 4 16.81 -6.03 -4.33
N GLN A 5 16.45 -5.48 -5.48
CA GLN A 5 15.62 -6.17 -6.47
C GLN A 5 16.38 -7.37 -7.05
N SER A 6 15.73 -8.52 -7.19
CA SER A 6 16.33 -9.66 -7.91
C SER A 6 16.38 -9.36 -9.41
N ASP A 7 17.53 -9.59 -10.06
CA ASP A 7 17.70 -9.42 -11.51
C ASP A 7 16.65 -10.21 -12.31
N ARG A 8 16.30 -11.40 -11.84
CA ARG A 8 15.29 -12.26 -12.48
C ARG A 8 13.90 -11.65 -12.40
N ALA A 9 13.53 -11.12 -11.22
CA ALA A 9 12.24 -10.47 -11.02
C ALA A 9 12.17 -9.15 -11.80
N HIS A 10 13.29 -8.42 -11.88
CA HIS A 10 13.40 -7.21 -12.69
C HIS A 10 13.14 -7.51 -14.17
N GLY A 11 13.77 -8.56 -14.72
CA GLY A 11 13.53 -8.99 -16.11
C GLY A 11 12.07 -9.33 -16.39
N VAL A 12 11.41 -10.10 -15.51
CA VAL A 12 9.98 -10.43 -15.67
C VAL A 12 9.09 -9.19 -15.66
N ILE A 13 9.39 -8.21 -14.81
CA ILE A 13 8.64 -6.95 -14.77
C ILE A 13 8.81 -6.18 -16.08
N GLN A 14 10.02 -6.12 -16.62
CA GLN A 14 10.28 -5.47 -17.92
C GLN A 14 9.49 -6.15 -19.05
N ASP A 15 9.48 -7.49 -19.10
CA ASP A 15 8.78 -8.25 -20.13
C ASP A 15 7.26 -8.01 -20.10
N VAL A 16 6.65 -7.98 -18.90
CA VAL A 16 5.22 -7.72 -18.74
C VAL A 16 4.85 -6.31 -19.21
N TYR A 17 5.65 -5.30 -18.84
CA TYR A 17 5.41 -3.93 -19.29
C TYR A 17 5.61 -3.77 -20.80
N ALA A 18 6.57 -4.50 -21.38
CA ALA A 18 6.77 -4.54 -22.82
C ALA A 18 5.58 -5.16 -23.56
N ASP A 19 5.02 -6.26 -23.06
CA ASP A 19 3.80 -6.89 -23.60
C ASP A 19 2.61 -5.92 -23.57
N TRP A 20 2.53 -5.07 -22.55
CA TRP A 20 1.51 -4.02 -22.44
C TRP A 20 1.81 -2.78 -23.29
N GLY A 21 2.96 -2.70 -23.96
CA GLY A 21 3.40 -1.51 -24.68
C GLY A 21 3.65 -0.29 -23.79
N GLN A 22 3.98 -0.53 -22.51
CA GLN A 22 4.20 0.52 -21.50
C GLN A 22 5.68 0.58 -21.09
N LEU A 23 6.09 1.75 -20.61
CA LEU A 23 7.42 1.90 -20.03
C LEU A 23 7.47 1.24 -18.65
N PRO A 24 8.43 0.33 -18.38
CA PRO A 24 8.55 -0.27 -17.07
C PRO A 24 8.95 0.77 -16.02
N PRO A 25 8.57 0.55 -14.74
CA PRO A 25 9.06 1.36 -13.63
C PRO A 25 10.59 1.27 -13.52
N ASP A 26 11.22 2.38 -13.14
CA ASP A 26 12.66 2.41 -12.90
C ASP A 26 13.05 1.67 -11.60
N THR A 27 14.36 1.49 -11.40
CA THR A 27 14.89 0.79 -10.23
C THR A 27 14.50 1.44 -8.90
N ALA A 28 14.36 2.77 -8.85
CA ALA A 28 14.02 3.48 -7.61
C ALA A 28 12.54 3.28 -7.25
N ALA A 29 11.66 3.29 -8.26
CA ALA A 29 10.25 2.96 -8.10
C ALA A 29 10.08 1.51 -7.61
N LEU A 30 10.83 0.56 -8.17
CA LEU A 30 10.81 -0.84 -7.75
C LEU A 30 11.31 -1.03 -6.31
N GLN A 31 12.38 -0.34 -5.90
CA GLN A 31 12.87 -0.39 -4.52
C GLN A 31 11.88 0.21 -3.52
N THR A 32 11.22 1.32 -3.90
CA THR A 32 10.15 1.93 -3.11
C THR A 32 8.99 0.95 -2.91
N ALA A 33 8.54 0.31 -3.99
CA ALA A 33 7.48 -0.69 -3.94
C ALA A 33 7.86 -1.89 -3.08
N GLY A 34 9.08 -2.41 -3.23
CA GLY A 34 9.59 -3.52 -2.41
C GLY A 34 9.62 -3.17 -0.92
N THR A 35 10.06 -1.96 -0.56
CA THR A 35 10.08 -1.48 0.82
C THR A 35 8.67 -1.34 1.39
N ALA A 36 7.72 -0.81 0.61
CA ALA A 36 6.33 -0.70 1.01
C ALA A 36 5.72 -2.09 1.27
N LEU A 37 5.93 -3.06 0.37
CA LEU A 37 5.45 -4.43 0.54
C LEU A 37 6.04 -5.11 1.77
N TYR A 38 7.34 -4.91 2.03
CA TYR A 38 7.96 -5.43 3.25
C TYR A 38 7.35 -4.82 4.51
N ASN A 39 7.16 -3.51 4.55
CA ASN A 39 6.54 -2.84 5.70
C ASN A 39 5.11 -3.32 5.93
N LEU A 40 4.33 -3.54 4.87
CA LEU A 40 2.98 -4.11 4.95
C LEU A 40 3.01 -5.53 5.50
N SER A 41 3.90 -6.39 4.99
CA SER A 41 4.06 -7.76 5.47
C SER A 41 4.50 -7.81 6.93
N TYR A 42 5.41 -6.93 7.32
CA TYR A 42 5.86 -6.79 8.70
C TYR A 42 4.73 -6.33 9.62
N ALA A 43 3.97 -5.29 9.25
CA ALA A 43 2.82 -4.82 10.02
C ALA A 43 1.75 -5.90 10.17
N TRP A 44 1.45 -6.64 9.09
CA TRP A 44 0.52 -7.76 9.11
C TRP A 44 0.93 -8.83 10.12
N THR A 45 2.16 -9.32 10.02
CA THR A 45 2.66 -10.44 10.83
C THR A 45 2.92 -10.06 12.30
N THR A 46 3.33 -8.83 12.57
CA THR A 46 3.72 -8.41 13.93
C THR A 46 2.62 -7.69 14.69
N THR A 47 1.71 -7.03 13.99
CA THR A 47 0.68 -6.19 14.61
C THR A 47 -0.70 -6.79 14.38
N ILE A 48 -1.13 -6.92 13.12
CA ILE A 48 -2.52 -7.28 12.80
C ILE A 48 -2.86 -8.72 13.24
N GLN A 49 -1.98 -9.68 12.97
CA GLN A 49 -2.22 -11.07 13.39
C GLN A 49 -2.28 -11.27 14.92
N ASN A 50 -1.75 -10.32 15.69
CA ASN A 50 -1.75 -10.36 17.15
C ASN A 50 -2.90 -9.57 17.78
N GLN A 51 -3.76 -8.93 16.98
CA GLN A 51 -4.92 -8.22 17.48
C GLN A 51 -6.03 -9.18 17.89
N THR A 52 -6.80 -8.80 18.92
CA THR A 52 -8.05 -9.48 19.24
C THR A 52 -9.14 -9.11 18.22
N ALA A 53 -10.20 -9.93 18.15
CA ALA A 53 -11.34 -9.63 17.27
C ALA A 53 -11.97 -8.25 17.56
N ASP A 54 -12.03 -7.85 18.83
CA ASP A 54 -12.56 -6.53 19.22
C ASP A 54 -11.66 -5.38 18.77
N GLN A 55 -10.33 -5.56 18.83
CA GLN A 55 -9.36 -4.58 18.35
C GLN A 55 -9.43 -4.43 16.84
N LEU A 56 -9.54 -5.54 16.11
CA LEU A 56 -9.69 -5.54 14.66
C LEU A 56 -11.03 -4.90 14.24
N ALA A 57 -12.12 -5.18 14.95
CA ALA A 57 -13.43 -4.58 14.69
C ALA A 57 -13.42 -3.07 14.95
N ALA A 58 -12.75 -2.63 16.03
CA ALA A 58 -12.59 -1.20 16.33
C ALA A 58 -11.74 -0.49 15.26
N GLU A 59 -10.68 -1.13 14.75
CA GLU A 59 -9.88 -0.59 13.65
C GLU A 59 -10.69 -0.51 12.35
N ALA A 60 -11.39 -1.58 12.00
CA ALA A 60 -12.21 -1.64 10.79
C ALA A 60 -13.34 -0.60 10.79
N ALA A 61 -13.90 -0.27 11.95
CA ALA A 61 -14.93 0.75 12.09
C ALA A 61 -14.45 2.18 11.75
N VAL A 62 -13.14 2.41 11.71
CA VAL A 62 -12.54 3.71 11.32
C VAL A 62 -12.30 3.80 9.81
N TYR A 63 -12.25 2.67 9.11
CA TYR A 63 -12.07 2.67 7.66
C TYR A 63 -13.34 3.15 6.95
N GLN A 64 -13.21 4.23 6.18
CA GLN A 64 -14.29 4.72 5.34
C GLN A 64 -14.38 3.87 4.08
N PRO A 65 -15.53 3.26 3.78
CA PRO A 65 -15.72 2.51 2.55
C PRO A 65 -15.60 3.47 1.36
N ILE A 66 -14.82 3.05 0.37
CA ILE A 66 -14.81 3.72 -0.93
C ILE A 66 -16.17 3.43 -1.58
N ALA A 67 -16.97 4.47 -1.82
CA ALA A 67 -18.23 4.33 -2.53
C ALA A 67 -17.97 3.72 -3.92
N GLY A 68 -18.78 2.76 -4.36
CA GLY A 68 -18.63 2.10 -5.67
C GLY A 68 -18.75 3.06 -6.88
N THR A 69 -19.20 4.30 -6.63
CA THR A 69 -19.29 5.39 -7.62
C THR A 69 -18.13 6.39 -7.52
N ALA A 70 -17.16 6.15 -6.64
CA ALA A 70 -16.03 7.06 -6.45
C ALA A 70 -15.16 7.10 -7.71
N SER A 71 -14.87 8.32 -8.18
CA SER A 71 -13.88 8.52 -9.24
C SER A 71 -12.47 8.18 -8.75
N TYR A 72 -11.58 7.85 -9.68
CA TYR A 72 -10.18 7.54 -9.36
C TYR A 72 -9.48 8.67 -8.58
N GLY A 73 -9.82 9.94 -8.86
CA GLY A 73 -9.33 11.09 -8.09
C GLY A 73 -9.80 11.08 -6.63
N GLN A 74 -11.08 10.78 -6.40
CA GLN A 74 -11.64 10.66 -5.04
C GLN A 74 -11.04 9.47 -4.27
N ILE A 75 -10.67 8.40 -4.96
CA ILE A 75 -9.99 7.25 -4.37
C ILE A 75 -8.61 7.67 -3.84
N ILE A 76 -7.83 8.43 -4.61
CA ILE A 76 -6.50 8.93 -4.22
C ILE A 76 -6.58 9.89 -3.02
N GLU A 77 -7.61 10.75 -2.97
CA GLU A 77 -7.81 11.72 -1.86
C GLU A 77 -8.20 11.06 -0.53
N ILE A 78 -8.65 9.80 -0.53
CA ILE A 78 -8.96 9.04 0.69
C ILE A 78 -7.70 8.39 1.29
N PHE A 79 -6.64 8.19 0.50
CA PHE A 79 -5.39 7.55 0.96
C PHE A 79 -4.46 8.36 1.90
N PRO A 80 -4.59 9.68 2.16
CA PRO A 80 -3.63 10.37 3.03
C PRO A 80 -3.89 10.16 4.55
N CYS A 81 -4.88 9.36 4.98
CA CYS A 81 -4.98 9.00 6.40
C CYS A 81 -3.98 7.85 6.72
N PRO A 82 -2.91 8.10 7.51
CA PRO A 82 -1.84 7.14 7.70
C PRO A 82 -2.32 5.92 8.50
N LEU A 83 -2.24 4.75 7.88
CA LEU A 83 -2.62 3.40 8.32
C LEU A 83 -1.90 2.87 9.58
N ILE A 84 -1.22 3.69 10.40
CA ILE A 84 -0.33 3.18 11.47
C ILE A 84 -0.56 3.78 12.87
N ARG A 85 -1.43 4.78 13.07
CA ARG A 85 -1.93 5.17 14.42
C ARG A 85 -3.03 6.25 14.32
N PRO A 86 -3.95 6.34 15.30
CA PRO A 86 -5.12 7.20 15.18
C PRO A 86 -4.69 8.66 15.38
N ARG A 87 -4.59 9.41 14.29
CA ARG A 87 -4.89 10.84 14.34
C ARG A 87 -6.22 11.03 13.63
N PRO A 88 -7.21 11.69 14.27
CA PRO A 88 -8.49 11.95 13.63
C PRO A 88 -8.25 12.79 12.37
N CYS A 89 -8.84 12.36 11.24
CA CYS A 89 -8.75 13.02 9.93
C CYS A 89 -9.53 14.36 9.89
N SER A 90 -9.50 15.16 10.98
CA SER A 90 -10.31 16.37 11.16
C SER A 90 -9.51 17.68 11.20
N GLN A 91 -8.29 17.73 10.66
CA GLN A 91 -7.59 19.01 10.47
C GLN A 91 -6.71 18.99 9.23
N VAL A 92 -7.32 19.16 8.05
CA VAL A 92 -6.72 19.87 6.92
C VAL A 92 -7.85 20.62 6.21
N LEU A 93 -8.11 21.83 6.70
CA LEU A 93 -8.57 22.93 5.86
C LEU A 93 -7.31 23.56 5.24
#